data_AF-A0A2T1CV56-F1
#
_entry.id   AF-A0A2T1CV56-F1
#
_cell.length_a   1.000
_cell.length_b   1.000
_cell.length_c   1.000
_cell.angle_alpha   90.00
_cell.angle_beta   90.00
_cell.angle_gamma   90.00
#
_symmetry.space_group_name_H-M   'P 1'
#
loop_
_entity.id
_entity.type
_entity.pdbx_description
1 polymer ?
#
loop_
_entity_poly.entity_id
_entity_poly.type
_entity_poly.pdbx_seq_one_letter_code
_entity_poly.pdbx_strand_id
1 'polypeptide(L)'
;MSQILTLEISEQVFAAIQKQVAKAGVAPEHLAALLIEQQFTPTSKLPANEANRETARTKFERHFGTLNLDNTMSCDNESIDADLVKEYANTYEDE
;
A
#
# COMPACT_ATOMS: atom_id res chain seq x y z
N MET A 1 28.29 -4.38 2.55
CA MET A 1 29.16 -5.52 2.18
C MET A 1 28.39 -6.40 1.23
N SER A 2 28.97 -6.82 0.11
CA SER A 2 28.29 -7.68 -0.88
C SER A 2 28.80 -9.11 -0.76
N GLN A 3 27.90 -10.09 -0.81
CA GLN A 3 28.24 -11.51 -0.82
C GLN A 3 27.75 -12.15 -2.12
N ILE A 4 28.49 -13.16 -2.60
CA ILE A 4 28.11 -13.93 -3.80
C ILE A 4 27.41 -15.19 -3.33
N LEU A 5 26.24 -15.46 -3.92
CA LEU A 5 25.42 -16.63 -3.63
C LEU A 5 25.14 -17.37 -4.93
N THR A 6 25.41 -18.68 -4.95
CA THR A 6 25.03 -19.57 -6.05
C THR A 6 23.75 -20.30 -5.66
N LEU A 7 22.72 -20.21 -6.50
CA LEU A 7 21.40 -20.75 -6.21
C LEU A 7 20.97 -21.71 -7.32
N GLU A 8 20.47 -22.87 -6.92
CA GLU A 8 19.70 -23.74 -7.81
C GLU A 8 18.21 -23.39 -7.68
N ILE A 9 17.59 -23.02 -8.79
CA ILE A 9 16.16 -22.68 -8.86
C ILE A 9 15.49 -23.51 -9.94
N SER A 10 14.18 -23.74 -9.78
CA SER A 10 13.40 -24.45 -10.80
C SER A 10 13.37 -23.68 -12.13
N GLU A 11 13.27 -24.41 -13.24
CA GLU A 11 13.15 -23.82 -14.58
C GLU A 11 11.97 -22.84 -14.70
N GLN A 12 10.85 -23.15 -14.04
CA GLN A 12 9.67 -22.30 -14.06
C GLN A 12 9.93 -20.92 -13.43
N VAL A 13 10.67 -20.88 -12.32
CA VAL A 13 11.05 -19.63 -11.64
C VAL A 13 12.05 -18.86 -12.50
N PHE A 14 13.02 -19.54 -13.10
CA PHE A 14 13.99 -18.91 -13.99
C PHE A 14 13.32 -18.27 -15.21
N ALA A 15 12.36 -18.97 -15.84
CA ALA A 15 11.59 -18.42 -16.97
C ALA A 15 10.76 -17.19 -16.57
N ALA A 16 10.19 -17.17 -15.36
CA ALA A 16 9.46 -16.02 -14.85
C ALA A 16 10.37 -14.79 -14.65
N ILE A 17 11.58 -15.00 -14.10
CA ILE A 17 12.60 -13.95 -13.93
C ILE A 17 13.00 -13.39 -15.29
N GLN A 18 13.31 -14.25 -16.27
CA GLN A 18 13.67 -13.81 -17.62
C GLN A 18 12.59 -12.94 -18.28
N LYS A 19 11.32 -13.31 -18.11
CA LYS A 19 10.19 -12.55 -18.66
C LYS A 19 10.10 -11.15 -18.04
N GLN A 20 10.34 -11.02 -16.74
CA GLN A 20 10.32 -9.73 -16.04
C GLN A 20 11.51 -8.86 -16.45
N VAL A 21 12.68 -9.46 -16.60
CA VAL A 21 13.91 -8.81 -17.10
C VAL A 21 13.72 -8.26 -18.51
N ALA A 22 13.15 -9.04 -19.43
CA ALA A 22 12.91 -8.60 -20.80
C ALA A 22 12.00 -7.37 -20.85
N LYS A 23 11.08 -7.23 -19.89
CA LYS A 23 10.19 -6.08 -19.76
C LYS A 23 10.85 -4.85 -19.12
N ALA A 24 11.77 -5.07 -18.18
CA ALA A 24 12.40 -4.01 -17.39
C ALA A 24 13.78 -3.56 -17.95
N GLY A 25 14.41 -4.33 -18.83
CA GLY A 25 15.75 -4.06 -19.36
C GLY A 25 16.87 -4.21 -18.32
N VAL A 26 16.63 -4.95 -17.24
CA VAL A 26 17.54 -5.11 -16.10
C VAL A 26 18.18 -6.50 -16.13
N ALA A 27 19.44 -6.64 -15.71
CA ALA A 27 20.10 -7.94 -15.64
C ALA A 27 19.36 -8.95 -14.73
N PRO A 28 19.24 -10.23 -15.12
CA PRO A 28 18.51 -11.24 -14.35
C PRO A 28 19.08 -11.48 -12.95
N GLU A 29 20.39 -11.36 -12.78
CA GLU A 29 21.07 -11.49 -11.49
C GLU A 29 20.68 -10.35 -10.55
N HIS A 30 20.55 -9.14 -11.09
CA HIS A 30 20.17 -7.98 -10.31
C HIS A 30 18.71 -8.08 -9.85
N LEU A 31 17.80 -8.51 -10.73
CA LEU A 31 16.41 -8.74 -10.35
C LEU A 31 16.30 -9.87 -9.31
N ALA A 32 17.05 -10.97 -9.46
CA ALA A 32 17.05 -12.06 -8.49
C ALA A 32 17.57 -11.59 -7.11
N ALA A 33 18.67 -10.84 -7.08
CA ALA A 33 19.21 -10.27 -5.84
C ALA A 33 18.19 -9.33 -5.17
N LEU A 34 17.55 -8.45 -5.95
CA LEU A 34 16.52 -7.54 -5.45
C LEU A 34 15.31 -8.30 -4.86
N LEU A 35 14.85 -9.36 -5.51
CA LEU A 35 13.72 -10.18 -5.00
C LEU A 35 14.07 -10.88 -3.70
N ILE A 36 15.29 -11.40 -3.58
CA ILE A 36 15.81 -12.00 -2.34
C ILE A 36 15.90 -10.92 -1.26
N GLU A 37 16.49 -9.78 -1.57
CA GLU A 37 16.56 -8.65 -0.65
C GLU A 37 15.17 -8.20 -0.20
N GLN A 38 14.15 -8.13 -1.07
CA GLN A 38 12.79 -7.77 -0.67
C GLN A 38 12.13 -8.80 0.26
N GLN A 39 12.45 -10.08 0.08
CA GLN A 39 11.91 -11.16 0.90
C GLN A 39 12.52 -11.16 2.30
N PHE A 40 13.81 -10.85 2.42
CA PHE A 40 14.56 -10.91 3.69
C PHE A 40 14.76 -9.55 4.35
N THR A 41 14.67 -8.46 3.60
CA THR A 41 14.50 -7.13 4.16
C THR A 41 13.10 -7.12 4.76
N PRO A 42 12.97 -6.81 6.06
CA PRO A 42 11.67 -6.53 6.62
C PRO A 42 11.15 -5.26 5.94
N THR A 43 10.53 -5.41 4.77
CA THR A 43 9.55 -4.45 4.31
C THR A 43 8.58 -4.33 5.47
N SER A 44 8.28 -3.11 5.87
CA SER A 44 7.34 -2.78 6.94
C SER A 44 5.93 -3.29 6.60
N LYS A 45 5.77 -4.60 6.68
CA LYS A 45 4.57 -5.42 6.81
C LYS A 45 4.96 -6.59 7.72
N LEU A 46 5.69 -6.29 8.79
CA LEU A 46 5.58 -7.09 10.00
C LEU A 46 4.06 -7.21 10.25
N PRO A 47 3.48 -8.40 10.44
CA PRO A 47 2.13 -8.49 10.97
C PRO A 47 2.14 -7.60 12.21
N ALA A 48 1.29 -6.57 12.23
CA ALA A 48 1.36 -5.51 13.23
C ALA A 48 1.62 -6.14 14.59
N ASN A 49 2.82 -5.89 15.15
CA ASN A 49 3.17 -6.33 16.49
C ASN A 49 1.96 -6.01 17.39
N GLU A 50 1.52 -6.92 18.27
CA GLU A 50 0.28 -6.71 19.04
C GLU A 50 0.26 -5.36 19.75
N ALA A 51 1.43 -4.85 20.15
CA ALA A 51 1.62 -3.49 20.67
C ALA A 51 1.22 -2.37 19.68
N ASN A 52 1.54 -2.52 18.39
CA ASN A 52 1.13 -1.58 17.34
C ASN A 52 -0.37 -1.70 17.03
N ARG A 53 -0.94 -2.91 17.10
CA ARG A 53 -2.39 -3.12 16.94
C ARG A 53 -3.16 -2.42 18.06
N GLU A 54 -2.73 -2.59 19.31
CA GLU A 54 -3.40 -1.98 20.47
C GLU A 54 -3.27 -0.45 20.46
N THR A 55 -2.11 0.06 20.04
CA THR A 55 -1.90 1.51 19.89
C THR A 55 -2.77 2.10 18.78
N ALA A 56 -2.86 1.42 17.63
CA ALA A 56 -3.72 1.84 16.52
C ALA A 56 -5.21 1.81 16.93
N ARG A 57 -5.62 0.75 17.65
CA ARG A 57 -6.97 0.61 18.21
C ARG A 57 -7.30 1.72 19.21
N THR A 58 -6.41 1.98 20.17
CA THR A 58 -6.60 3.04 21.17
C THR A 58 -6.70 4.42 20.52
N LYS A 59 -5.90 4.69 19.48
CA LYS A 59 -6.00 5.92 18.70
C LYS A 59 -7.34 6.03 17.96
N PHE A 60 -7.81 4.95 17.36
CA PHE A 60 -9.11 4.91 16.68
C PHE A 60 -10.27 5.11 17.67
N GLU A 61 -10.26 4.39 18.78
CA GLU A 61 -11.29 4.46 19.83
C GLU A 61 -11.33 5.83 20.54
N ARG A 62 -10.20 6.55 20.60
CA ARG A 62 -10.17 7.94 21.10
C ARG A 62 -11.08 8.88 20.28
N HIS A 63 -11.36 8.56 19.02
CA HIS A 63 -12.25 9.33 18.16
C HIS A 63 -13.70 8.87 18.22
N PHE A 64 -14.01 7.80 18.96
CA PHE A 64 -15.40 7.40 19.20
C PHE A 64 -16.06 8.39 20.15
N GLY A 65 -16.87 9.29 19.58
CA GLY A 65 -17.94 10.00 20.25
C GLY A 65 -19.30 9.49 19.78
N THR A 66 -20.38 9.99 20.36
CA THR A 66 -21.75 9.71 19.90
C THR A 66 -22.01 10.48 18.62
N LEU A 67 -21.74 9.86 17.48
CA LEU A 67 -22.01 10.42 16.16
C LEU A 67 -23.48 10.10 15.82
N ASN A 68 -24.41 10.95 16.25
CA ASN A 68 -25.81 10.84 15.85
C ASN A 68 -26.01 11.58 14.53
N LEU A 69 -25.91 10.86 13.42
CA LEU A 69 -26.31 11.38 12.12
C LEU A 69 -27.74 10.97 11.83
N ASP A 70 -28.63 11.95 11.72
CA ASP A 70 -30.02 11.76 11.30
C ASP A 70 -30.14 11.36 9.81
N ASN A 71 -29.02 11.22 9.09
CA ASN A 71 -28.98 10.82 7.70
C ASN A 71 -27.95 9.72 7.44
N THR A 72 -28.30 8.77 6.56
CA THR A 72 -27.37 7.72 6.12
C THR A 72 -26.26 8.34 5.27
N MET A 73 -25.02 8.18 5.72
CA MET A 73 -23.84 8.54 4.93
C MET A 73 -23.74 7.61 3.73
N SER A 74 -23.78 8.19 2.52
CA SER A 74 -23.51 7.45 1.29
C SER A 74 -22.02 7.17 1.17
N CYS A 75 -21.65 5.94 0.82
CA CYS A 75 -20.28 5.60 0.40
C CYS A 75 -20.12 5.62 -1.12
N ASP A 76 -21.11 6.16 -1.84
CA ASP A 76 -21.04 6.32 -3.28
C ASP A 76 -20.13 7.51 -3.63
N ASN A 77 -19.02 7.20 -4.30
CA ASN A 77 -18.01 8.19 -4.66
C ASN A 77 -18.57 9.29 -5.57
N GLU A 78 -19.51 8.96 -6.46
CA GLU A 78 -20.11 9.95 -7.37
C GLU A 78 -20.94 11.00 -6.60
N SER A 79 -21.69 10.55 -5.58
CA SER A 79 -22.42 11.45 -4.67
C SER A 79 -21.47 12.31 -3.84
N ILE A 80 -20.36 11.75 -3.35
CA ILE A 80 -19.36 12.47 -2.57
C ILE A 80 -18.70 13.55 -3.44
N ASP A 81 -18.32 13.21 -4.66
CA ASP A 81 -17.71 14.15 -5.61
C ASP A 81 -18.68 15.30 -5.95
N ALA A 82 -19.97 15.01 -6.12
CA ALA A 82 -21.00 16.01 -6.36
C ALA A 82 -21.18 16.97 -5.16
N ASP A 83 -21.20 16.44 -3.94
CA ASP A 83 -21.28 17.24 -2.72
C ASP A 83 -20.03 18.12 -2.54
N LEU A 84 -18.83 17.58 -2.80
CA LEU A 84 -17.57 18.32 -2.76
C LEU A 84 -17.56 19.46 -3.79
N VAL A 85 -17.96 19.19 -5.04
CA VAL A 85 -18.04 20.24 -6.08
C VAL A 85 -18.98 21.35 -5.65
N LYS A 86 -20.13 21.02 -5.05
CA LYS A 86 -21.09 22.02 -4.56
C LYS A 86 -20.52 22.86 -3.40
N GLU A 87 -19.80 22.23 -2.48
CA GLU A 87 -19.20 22.94 -1.34
C GLU A 87 -18.09 23.89 -1.80
N TYR A 88 -17.20 23.45 -2.69
CA TYR A 88 -16.08 24.25 -3.18
C TYR A 88 -16.44 25.25 -4.28
N ALA A 89 -17.54 25.04 -5.02
CA ALA A 89 -18.02 26.01 -6.02
C ALA A 89 -18.64 27.26 -5.37
N ASN A 90 -19.26 27.13 -4.19
CA ASN A 90 -19.89 28.25 -3.49
C ASN A 90 -18.89 29.16 -2.75
N THR A 91 -17.61 28.79 -2.64
CA THR A 91 -16.55 29.61 -2.02
C THR A 91 -15.90 30.62 -2.97
N TYR A 92 -16.44 30.82 -4.18
CA TYR A 92 -15.87 31.70 -5.21
C TYR A 92 -16.74 32.91 -5.61
N GLU A 93 -17.77 33.28 -4.83
CA GLU A 93 -18.64 34.44 -5.16
C GLU A 93 -18.50 35.67 -4.24
N ASP A 94 -17.50 35.74 -3.35
CA ASP A 94 -17.20 36.97 -2.60
C ASP A 94 -15.76 37.47 -2.87
N GLU A 95 -15.54 38.07 -4.04
CA GLU A 95 -14.50 39.10 -4.28
C GLU A 95 -15.07 40.28 -5.09
#